data_AF-A0A7S0LPH8-F1
#
_entry.id   AF-A0A7S0LPH8-F1
#
_cell.length_a   1.000
_cell.length_b   1.000
_cell.length_c   1.000
_cell.angle_alpha   90.00
_cell.angle_beta   90.00
_cell.angle_gamma   90.00
#
_symmetry.space_group_name_H-M   'P 1'
#
loop_
_entity.id
_entity.type
_entity.pdbx_description
1 polymer ?
#
loop_
_entity_poly.entity_id
_entity_poly.type
_entity_poly.pdbx_seq_one_letter_code
_entity_poly.pdbx_strand_id
1 'polypeptide(L)'
;SGWKLVHGDVLRPPPLPLLLSVSIGTGTQLLGMAVISIICAMLGFLSPANRGGLLTATLLLFTLMGVPAGYCASITYKTLRGTQWKTLTMLTGTFYPGIIFLTFFCLNLFIWSRGSSGAVPFGTFVALLSMWFCISVPLVF
;
A
#
# COMPACT_ATOMS: atom_id res chain seq x y z
N SER A 1 10.18 5.39 -43.88
CA SER A 1 9.00 5.63 -43.02
C SER A 1 8.86 4.62 -41.87
N GLY A 2 9.91 4.40 -41.07
CA GLY A 2 9.93 3.38 -40.00
C GLY A 2 9.15 3.74 -38.72
N TRP A 3 8.95 5.02 -38.44
CA TRP A 3 8.20 5.49 -37.26
C TRP A 3 6.74 5.02 -37.19
N LYS A 4 6.12 4.74 -38.35
CA LYS A 4 4.76 4.16 -38.43
C LYS A 4 4.68 2.71 -37.93
N LEU A 5 5.78 1.95 -38.02
CA LEU A 5 5.84 0.56 -37.52
C LEU A 5 6.06 0.51 -36.00
N VAL A 6 6.69 1.55 -35.43
CA VAL A 6 6.99 1.62 -33.98
C VAL A 6 5.77 2.02 -33.15
N HIS A 7 4.79 2.72 -33.74
CA HIS A 7 3.61 3.19 -32.99
C HIS A 7 2.76 2.04 -32.42
N GLY A 8 2.78 0.86 -33.05
CA GLY A 8 2.13 -0.36 -32.56
C GLY A 8 2.89 -1.10 -31.46
N ASP A 9 4.20 -0.84 -31.32
CA ASP A 9 5.06 -1.53 -30.35
C ASP A 9 5.14 -0.82 -28.99
N VAL A 10 4.92 0.50 -28.98
CA VAL A 10 4.93 1.32 -27.75
C VAL A 10 3.79 0.98 -26.78
N LEU A 11 2.67 0.45 -27.28
CA LEU A 11 1.50 0.10 -26.48
C LEU A 11 1.29 -1.41 -26.30
N ARG A 12 2.32 -2.23 -26.58
CA ARG A 12 2.24 -3.65 -26.24
C ARG A 12 2.13 -3.79 -24.72
N PRO A 13 1.16 -4.57 -24.23
CA PRO A 13 1.06 -4.82 -22.80
C PRO A 13 2.37 -5.49 -22.34
N PRO A 14 2.96 -5.04 -21.22
CA PRO A 14 4.14 -5.68 -20.67
C PRO A 14 3.82 -7.13 -20.28
N PRO A 15 4.83 -8.00 -20.10
CA PRO A 15 4.60 -9.39 -19.72
C PRO A 15 3.91 -9.53 -18.35
N LEU A 16 4.00 -8.53 -17.47
CA LEU A 16 3.41 -8.51 -16.12
C LEU A 16 2.60 -7.24 -15.86
N PRO A 17 1.46 -7.01 -16.55
CA PRO A 17 0.69 -5.78 -16.45
C PRO A 17 -0.01 -5.63 -15.09
N LEU A 18 -0.35 -6.76 -14.45
CA LEU A 18 -0.92 -6.79 -13.09
C LEU A 18 0.08 -6.24 -12.06
N LEU A 19 1.30 -6.79 -12.02
CA LEU A 19 2.31 -6.39 -11.04
C LEU A 19 2.70 -4.91 -11.20
N LEU A 20 2.83 -4.45 -12.45
CA LEU A 20 3.13 -3.04 -12.74
C LEU A 20 2.01 -2.11 -12.25
N SER A 21 0.75 -2.48 -12.47
CA SER A 21 -0.39 -1.66 -12.05
C SER A 21 -0.52 -1.62 -10.52
N VAL A 22 -0.24 -2.75 -9.86
CA VAL A 22 -0.22 -2.88 -8.38
C VAL A 22 0.91 -2.05 -7.77
N SER A 23 2.10 -2.08 -8.35
CA SER A 23 3.24 -1.29 -7.87
C SER A 23 3.02 0.21 -8.07
N ILE A 24 2.38 0.61 -9.17
CA ILE A 24 1.99 2.01 -9.39
C ILE A 24 0.94 2.45 -8.36
N GLY A 25 -0.12 1.68 -8.12
CA GLY A 25 -1.12 2.01 -7.10
C GLY A 25 -0.53 2.12 -5.69
N THR A 26 0.38 1.21 -5.33
CA THR A 26 1.08 1.26 -4.04
C THR A 26 2.01 2.49 -3.98
N GLY A 27 2.66 2.83 -5.09
CA GLY A 27 3.50 4.03 -5.20
C GLY A 27 2.69 5.32 -5.02
N THR A 28 1.50 5.42 -5.60
CA THR A 28 0.63 6.60 -5.42
C THR A 28 0.13 6.70 -3.98
N GLN A 29 -0.17 5.58 -3.33
CA GLN A 29 -0.51 5.52 -1.91
C GLN A 29 0.59 6.11 -1.03
N LEU A 30 1.83 5.63 -1.21
CA LEU A 30 2.98 6.07 -0.42
C LEU A 30 3.34 7.53 -0.69
N LEU A 31 3.27 7.98 -1.94
CA LEU A 31 3.53 9.37 -2.29
C LEU A 31 2.48 10.30 -1.68
N GLY A 32 1.20 9.93 -1.77
CA GLY A 32 0.10 10.68 -1.14
C GLY A 32 0.27 10.76 0.38
N MET A 33 0.61 9.64 1.02
CA MET A 33 0.94 9.63 2.44
C MET A 33 2.10 10.55 2.80
N ALA A 34 3.20 10.51 2.03
CA ALA A 34 4.37 11.33 2.29
C ALA A 34 4.03 12.82 2.19
N VAL A 35 3.32 13.23 1.13
CA VAL A 35 2.88 14.62 0.93
C VAL A 35 2.00 15.09 2.09
N ILE A 36 0.97 14.33 2.48
CA ILE A 36 0.11 14.72 3.59
C ILE A 36 0.88 14.75 4.91
N SER A 37 1.75 13.77 5.16
CA SER A 37 2.54 13.73 6.38
C SER A 37 3.46 14.94 6.51
N ILE A 38 4.09 15.38 5.40
CA ILE A 38 4.90 16.59 5.35
C ILE A 38 4.05 17.83 5.66
N ILE A 39 2.86 17.95 5.08
CA ILE A 39 1.94 19.08 5.34
C ILE A 39 1.53 19.10 6.82
N CYS A 40 1.11 17.97 7.38
CA CYS A 40 0.74 17.88 8.80
C CYS A 40 1.92 18.16 9.74
N ALA A 41 3.14 17.79 9.35
CA ALA A 41 4.35 18.13 10.09
C ALA A 41 4.65 19.64 10.05
N MET A 42 4.51 20.29 8.88
CA MET A 42 4.71 21.74 8.73
C MET A 42 3.69 22.55 9.54
N LEU A 43 2.45 22.06 9.67
CA LEU A 43 1.40 22.70 10.48
C LEU A 43 1.55 22.44 11.99
N GLY A 44 2.54 21.64 12.42
CA GLY A 44 2.80 21.34 13.83
C GLY A 44 1.89 20.28 14.45
N PHE A 45 1.00 19.64 13.68
CA PHE A 45 0.10 18.58 14.19
C PHE A 45 0.85 17.27 14.50
N LEU A 46 1.95 17.01 13.81
CA LEU A 46 2.78 15.81 13.98
C LEU A 46 4.12 16.19 14.63
N SER A 47 4.11 16.45 15.94
CA SER A 47 5.37 16.64 16.69
C SER A 47 6.03 15.28 17.00
N PRO A 48 7.34 15.11 16.76
CA PRO A 48 8.09 13.87 17.09
C PRO A 48 8.04 13.47 18.57
N ALA A 49 7.63 14.40 19.45
CA ALA A 49 7.46 14.17 20.88
C ALA A 49 6.28 13.24 21.20
N ASN A 50 5.27 13.14 20.32
CA ASN A 50 4.12 12.24 20.50
C ASN A 50 4.24 11.01 19.59
N ARG A 51 5.23 10.15 19.87
CA ARG A 51 5.52 8.94 19.08
C ARG A 51 4.29 8.04 18.83
N GLY A 52 3.40 7.92 19.82
CA GLY A 52 2.18 7.13 19.72
C GLY A 52 1.16 7.73 18.74
N GLY A 53 0.90 9.04 18.84
CA GLY A 53 -0.02 9.74 17.93
C GLY A 53 0.46 9.79 16.49
N LEU A 54 1.78 9.82 16.27
CA LEU A 54 2.36 9.76 14.94
C LEU A 54 2.10 8.40 14.28
N LEU A 55 2.31 7.29 15.00
CA LEU A 55 2.04 5.95 14.49
C LEU A 55 0.56 5.74 14.12
N THR A 56 -0.36 6.19 14.98
CA THR A 56 -1.80 6.06 14.69
C THR A 56 -2.22 6.94 13.51
N ALA A 57 -1.71 8.16 13.41
CA ALA A 57 -1.97 9.04 12.27
C ALA A 57 -1.46 8.43 10.95
N THR A 58 -0.25 7.87 10.94
CA THR A 58 0.31 7.22 9.75
C THR A 58 -0.51 5.99 9.32
N LEU A 59 -0.99 5.17 10.27
CA LEU A 59 -1.86 4.02 9.97
C LEU A 59 -3.21 4.46 9.38
N LEU A 60 -3.82 5.51 9.93
CA LEU A 60 -5.06 6.07 9.40
C LEU A 60 -4.87 6.62 7.99
N LEU A 61 -3.82 7.42 7.78
CA LEU A 61 -3.47 7.94 6.46
C LEU A 61 -3.22 6.82 5.45
N PHE A 62 -2.54 5.75 5.87
CA PHE A 62 -2.33 4.58 5.03
C PHE A 62 -3.65 3.95 4.58
N THR A 63 -4.59 3.75 5.50
CA THR A 63 -5.90 3.18 5.14
C THR A 63 -6.71 4.06 4.21
N LEU A 64 -6.77 5.38 4.49
CA LEU A 64 -7.50 6.34 3.65
C LEU A 64 -6.92 6.44 2.24
N MET A 65 -5.60 6.32 2.11
CA MET A 65 -4.92 6.31 0.82
C MET A 65 -5.16 5.03 0.00
N GLY A 66 -5.93 4.06 0.50
CA GLY A 66 -6.36 2.90 -0.29
C GLY A 66 -7.20 3.27 -1.52
N VAL A 67 -8.01 4.33 -1.45
CA VAL A 67 -8.83 4.80 -2.58
C VAL A 67 -7.97 5.27 -3.77
N PRO A 68 -7.04 6.23 -3.62
CA PRO A 68 -6.17 6.64 -4.72
C PRO A 68 -5.26 5.51 -5.21
N ALA A 69 -4.89 4.56 -4.34
CA ALA A 69 -4.13 3.37 -4.73
C ALA A 69 -4.91 2.51 -5.73
N GLY A 70 -6.15 2.15 -5.37
CA GLY A 70 -7.05 1.36 -6.21
C GLY A 70 -7.41 2.08 -7.51
N TYR A 71 -7.70 3.39 -7.43
CA TYR A 71 -8.02 4.21 -8.59
C TYR A 71 -6.87 4.25 -9.60
N CYS A 72 -5.66 4.62 -9.18
CA CYS A 72 -4.49 4.69 -10.06
C CYS A 72 -4.14 3.31 -10.63
N ALA A 73 -4.14 2.25 -9.81
CA ALA A 73 -3.91 0.89 -10.28
C ALA A 73 -4.92 0.49 -11.37
N SER A 74 -6.22 0.77 -11.15
CA SER A 74 -7.28 0.40 -12.08
C SER A 74 -7.17 1.14 -13.43
N ILE A 75 -6.78 2.41 -13.43
CA ILE A 75 -6.56 3.18 -14.67
C ILE A 75 -5.39 2.60 -15.43
N THR A 76 -4.26 2.39 -14.78
CA THR A 76 -3.08 1.81 -15.45
C THR A 76 -3.37 0.41 -15.99
N TYR A 77 -4.12 -0.40 -15.25
CA TYR A 77 -4.47 -1.73 -15.74
C TYR A 77 -5.41 -1.69 -16.94
N LYS A 78 -6.36 -0.74 -16.97
CA LYS A 78 -7.24 -0.50 -18.13
C LYS A 78 -6.46 0.00 -19.34
N THR A 79 -5.49 0.89 -19.18
CA THR A 79 -4.66 1.37 -20.32
C THR A 79 -3.81 0.25 -20.92
N LEU A 80 -3.42 -0.74 -20.11
CA LEU A 80 -2.71 -1.94 -20.52
C LEU A 80 -3.62 -3.07 -21.05
N ARG A 81 -4.91 -2.77 -21.32
CA ARG A 81 -5.91 -3.74 -21.81
C ARG A 81 -6.15 -4.93 -20.87
N GLY A 82 -5.91 -4.76 -19.58
CA GLY A 82 -6.19 -5.75 -18.55
C GLY A 82 -7.70 -5.94 -18.31
N THR A 83 -8.15 -7.19 -18.23
CA THR A 83 -9.57 -7.53 -18.04
C THR A 83 -9.91 -7.96 -16.61
N GLN A 84 -8.93 -8.53 -15.90
CA GLN A 84 -9.10 -9.09 -14.55
C GLN A 84 -9.00 -8.03 -13.44
N TRP A 85 -10.00 -7.13 -13.35
CA TRP A 85 -10.02 -6.04 -12.36
C TRP A 85 -10.14 -6.55 -10.91
N LYS A 86 -10.91 -7.62 -10.66
CA LYS A 86 -11.04 -8.19 -9.30
C LYS A 86 -9.71 -8.67 -8.74
N THR A 87 -8.94 -9.39 -9.56
CA THR A 87 -7.61 -9.89 -9.19
C THR A 87 -6.64 -8.74 -8.97
N LEU A 88 -6.67 -7.71 -9.83
CA LEU A 88 -5.87 -6.51 -9.65
C LEU A 88 -6.13 -5.86 -8.29
N THR A 89 -7.39 -5.55 -8.00
CA THR A 89 -7.80 -4.86 -6.77
C THR A 89 -7.43 -5.67 -5.53
N MET A 90 -7.67 -6.98 -5.53
CA MET A 90 -7.22 -7.86 -4.44
C MET A 90 -5.71 -7.83 -4.28
N LEU A 91 -4.94 -7.91 -5.37
CA LEU A 91 -3.47 -7.84 -5.30
C LEU A 91 -3.00 -6.49 -4.77
N THR A 92 -3.60 -5.37 -5.21
CA THR A 92 -3.24 -4.02 -4.74
C THR A 92 -3.45 -3.89 -3.23
N GLY A 93 -4.55 -4.43 -2.70
CA GLY A 93 -4.84 -4.39 -1.26
C GLY A 93 -4.03 -5.37 -0.41
N THR A 94 -3.46 -6.44 -1.00
CA THR A 94 -2.87 -7.54 -0.22
C THR A 94 -1.39 -7.79 -0.45
N PHE A 95 -0.84 -7.51 -1.64
CA PHE A 95 0.49 -7.95 -2.03
C PHE A 95 1.60 -7.29 -1.19
N TYR A 96 1.74 -5.96 -1.30
CA TYR A 96 2.73 -5.22 -0.51
C TYR A 96 2.44 -5.22 0.99
N PRO A 97 1.19 -4.96 1.44
CA PRO A 97 0.87 -5.01 2.87
C PRO A 97 1.13 -6.40 3.48
N GLY A 98 0.88 -7.47 2.73
CA GLY A 98 1.14 -8.84 3.17
C GLY A 98 2.61 -9.18 3.32
N ILE A 99 3.47 -8.71 2.40
CA ILE A 99 4.93 -8.88 2.53
C ILE A 99 5.44 -8.14 3.77
N ILE A 100 4.97 -6.91 4.00
CA ILE A 100 5.35 -6.10 5.16
C ILE A 100 4.87 -6.77 6.45
N PHE A 101 3.62 -7.23 6.49
CA PHE A 101 3.04 -7.91 7.64
C PHE A 101 3.78 -9.20 7.97
N LEU A 102 4.12 -10.02 6.97
CA LEU A 102 4.87 -11.26 7.17
C LEU A 102 6.28 -10.96 7.73
N THR A 103 6.96 -9.97 7.16
CA THR A 103 8.29 -9.55 7.63
C THR A 103 8.22 -9.06 9.07
N PHE A 104 7.25 -8.20 9.38
CA PHE A 104 6.99 -7.69 10.72
C PHE A 104 6.66 -8.82 11.71
N PHE A 105 5.83 -9.77 11.32
CA PHE A 105 5.47 -10.93 12.12
C PHE A 105 6.69 -11.80 12.45
N CYS A 106 7.50 -12.14 11.45
CA CYS A 106 8.75 -12.89 11.65
C CYS A 106 9.71 -12.17 12.60
N LEU A 107 9.91 -10.86 12.42
CA LEU A 107 10.74 -10.06 13.33
C LEU A 107 10.16 -10.05 14.75
N ASN A 108 8.85 -9.91 14.89
CA ASN A 108 8.20 -9.89 16.20
C ASN A 108 8.29 -11.25 16.92
N LEU A 109 8.27 -12.38 16.20
CA LEU A 109 8.51 -13.71 16.78
C LEU A 109 9.90 -13.79 17.42
N PHE A 110 10.94 -13.26 16.77
CA PHE A 110 12.28 -13.20 17.35
C PHE A 110 12.32 -12.33 18.61
N ILE A 111 11.63 -11.18 18.61
CA ILE A 111 11.58 -10.28 19.76
C ILE A 111 10.84 -10.95 20.94
N TRP A 112 9.76 -11.68 20.69
CA TRP A 112 9.07 -12.49 21.70
C TRP A 112 9.98 -13.58 22.29
N SER A 113 10.76 -14.28 21.46
CA SER A 113 11.68 -15.32 21.95
C SER A 113 12.72 -14.80 22.94
N ARG A 114 13.06 -13.50 22.83
CA ARG A 114 14.01 -12.81 23.72
C ARG A 114 13.35 -12.19 24.95
N GLY A 115 12.03 -12.30 25.11
CA GLY A 115 11.30 -11.70 26.24
C GLY A 115 11.38 -10.17 26.29
N SER A 116 11.63 -9.52 25.16
CA SER A 116 11.83 -8.06 25.12
C SER A 116 10.51 -7.32 25.26
N SER A 117 10.48 -6.28 26.10
CA SER A 117 9.32 -5.38 26.28
C SER A 117 8.95 -4.58 25.02
N GLY A 118 9.79 -4.61 23.98
CA GLY A 118 9.50 -4.03 22.66
C GLY A 118 8.65 -4.92 21.77
N ALA A 119 8.26 -6.12 22.21
CA ALA A 119 7.43 -7.02 21.42
C ALA A 119 5.99 -6.49 21.35
N VAL A 120 5.44 -6.49 20.14
CA VAL A 120 4.05 -6.10 19.92
C VAL A 120 3.14 -7.21 20.45
N PRO A 121 2.20 -6.91 21.36
CA PRO A 121 1.34 -7.92 21.95
C PRO A 121 0.36 -8.53 20.93
N PHE A 122 -0.15 -9.73 21.22
CA PHE A 122 -1.04 -10.43 20.32
C PHE A 122 -2.31 -9.63 19.96
N GLY A 123 -2.87 -8.88 20.93
CA GLY A 123 -4.06 -8.05 20.69
C GLY A 123 -3.86 -6.99 19.60
N THR A 124 -2.68 -6.37 19.54
CA THR A 124 -2.35 -5.40 18.48
C THR A 124 -2.19 -6.06 17.11
N PHE A 125 -1.76 -7.32 17.02
CA PHE A 125 -1.79 -8.05 15.74
C PHE A 125 -3.20 -8.25 15.22
N VAL A 126 -4.12 -8.67 16.11
CA VAL A 126 -5.53 -8.85 15.75
C VAL A 126 -6.15 -7.53 15.29
N ALA A 127 -5.83 -6.42 15.96
CA ALA A 127 -6.29 -5.09 15.57
C ALA A 127 -5.75 -4.62 14.21
N LEU A 128 -4.46 -4.88 13.92
CA LEU A 128 -3.87 -4.56 12.62
C LEU A 128 -4.48 -5.41 11.50
N LEU A 129 -4.71 -6.71 11.74
CA LEU A 129 -5.36 -7.60 10.79
C LEU A 129 -6.81 -7.19 10.53
N SER A 130 -7.57 -6.88 11.58
CA SER A 130 -8.96 -6.44 11.41
C SER A 130 -9.04 -5.11 10.66
N MET A 131 -8.19 -4.14 10.97
CA MET A 131 -8.10 -2.88 10.23
C MET A 131 -7.73 -3.11 8.76
N TRP A 132 -6.77 -3.99 8.48
CA TRP A 132 -6.35 -4.29 7.11
C TRP A 132 -7.46 -4.96 6.30
N PHE A 133 -8.05 -6.06 6.79
CA PHE A 133 -9.06 -6.81 6.03
C PHE A 133 -10.45 -6.17 6.03
N CYS A 134 -10.87 -5.51 7.12
CA CYS A 134 -12.21 -4.93 7.23
C CYS A 134 -12.30 -3.52 6.65
N ILE A 135 -11.20 -2.75 6.63
CA ILE A 135 -11.21 -1.36 6.16
C ILE A 135 -10.35 -1.21 4.92
N SER A 136 -9.06 -1.50 5.01
CA SER A 136 -8.12 -1.17 3.93
C SER A 136 -8.40 -1.95 2.64
N VAL A 137 -8.65 -3.25 2.71
CA VAL A 137 -8.93 -4.09 1.54
C VAL A 137 -10.19 -3.63 0.80
N PRO A 138 -11.37 -3.44 1.44
CA PRO A 138 -12.55 -2.95 0.75
C PRO A 138 -12.40 -1.52 0.23
N LEU A 139 -11.56 -0.67 0.84
CA LEU A 139 -11.34 0.70 0.37
C LEU A 139 -10.59 0.79 -0.98
N VAL A 140 -9.92 -0.31 -1.38
CA VAL A 140 -9.19 -0.38 -2.66
C VAL A 140 -10.11 -0.76 -3.83
N PHE A 141 -11.30 -1.32 -3.55
CA PHE A 141 -12.31 -1.68 -4.55
C PHE A 141 -13.04 -0.47 -5.13
#